data_AF-W9WYX4-F1
#
_entry.id   AF-W9WYX4-F1
#
_cell.length_a   1.000
_cell.length_b   1.000
_cell.length_c   1.000
_cell.angle_alpha   90.00
_cell.angle_beta   90.00
_cell.angle_gamma   90.00
#
_symmetry.space_group_name_H-M   'P 1'
#
loop_
_entity.id
_entity.type
_entity.pdbx_description
1 polymer ?
#
loop_
_entity_poly.entity_id
_entity_poly.type
_entity_poly.pdbx_seq_one_letter_code
_entity_poly.pdbx_strand_id
1 'polypeptide(L)'
;MPWNSDSIISNETGFLHWKSSFQPTEAHRILAEVCMWRLLWKEVAVYTADVAADSKECVNNHILLDYSAQNWVTHFRNAQMDDNRAMVFMASRLCHQDPTTLLSWVKGYWMSKRLNERMVYPKGLNGLIIASFCGLECVVELLLEMDGLDLNSRDDRYKATALAWAAEYGHEGVVKLLIAGDEV
;
A
#
# COMPACT_ATOMS: atom_id res chain seq x y z
N MET A 1 -34.31 37.57 -21.95
CA MET A 1 -35.12 36.33 -22.01
C MET A 1 -35.10 35.72 -20.63
N PRO A 2 -36.25 35.56 -19.94
CA PRO A 2 -36.26 35.01 -18.59
C PRO A 2 -36.18 33.48 -18.65
N TRP A 3 -35.27 32.92 -17.86
CA TRP A 3 -35.20 31.50 -17.59
C TRP A 3 -36.41 31.10 -16.75
N ASN A 4 -37.23 30.20 -17.28
CA ASN A 4 -38.43 29.69 -16.63
C ASN A 4 -38.01 28.65 -15.58
N SER A 5 -38.25 28.93 -14.30
CA SER A 5 -37.81 28.14 -13.14
C SER A 5 -38.75 26.98 -12.77
N ASP A 6 -39.78 26.71 -13.56
CA ASP A 6 -40.94 25.94 -13.09
C ASP A 6 -41.27 24.71 -13.94
N SER A 7 -40.34 23.76 -14.08
CA SER A 7 -40.66 22.49 -14.76
C SER A 7 -39.88 21.24 -14.33
N ILE A 8 -39.41 21.16 -13.08
CA ILE A 8 -38.98 19.85 -12.51
C ILE A 8 -39.38 19.74 -11.04
N ILE A 9 -40.68 19.83 -10.73
CA ILE A 9 -41.23 19.23 -9.51
C ILE A 9 -42.60 18.64 -9.84
N SER A 10 -42.62 17.33 -10.08
CA SER A 10 -43.82 16.51 -9.86
C SER A 10 -43.39 15.28 -9.07
N ASN A 11 -43.91 15.24 -7.84
CA ASN A 11 -43.79 14.21 -6.82
C ASN A 11 -43.84 12.77 -7.35
N GLU A 12 -43.02 11.90 -6.77
CA GLU A 12 -43.45 10.62 -6.21
C GLU A 12 -42.37 10.10 -5.25
N THR A 13 -42.82 9.53 -4.14
CA THR A 13 -42.00 9.07 -3.01
C THR A 13 -40.92 8.08 -3.44
N GLY A 14 -39.66 8.50 -3.37
CA GLY A 14 -38.52 7.62 -3.59
C GLY A 14 -37.25 8.40 -3.25
N PHE A 15 -36.48 7.90 -2.31
CA PHE A 15 -35.19 8.44 -1.91
C PHE A 15 -34.44 9.03 -3.10
N LEU A 16 -33.98 10.29 -2.99
CA LEU A 16 -32.96 10.86 -3.87
C LEU A 16 -31.69 10.01 -3.74
N HIS A 17 -31.63 8.90 -4.46
CA HIS A 17 -30.40 8.14 -4.63
C HIS A 17 -29.51 8.96 -5.56
N TRP A 18 -28.38 9.46 -5.01
CA TRP A 18 -27.29 9.95 -5.82
C TRP A 18 -26.96 8.88 -6.89
N LYS A 19 -27.10 9.23 -8.18
CA LYS A 19 -26.91 8.31 -9.33
C LYS A 19 -25.51 7.67 -9.40
N SER A 20 -24.59 8.14 -8.56
CA SER A 20 -23.24 7.61 -8.40
C SER A 20 -22.92 7.65 -6.91
N SER A 21 -23.38 6.63 -6.17
CA SER A 21 -23.03 6.48 -4.76
C SER A 21 -21.53 6.24 -4.66
N PHE A 22 -20.81 7.12 -3.97
CA PHE A 22 -19.39 6.96 -3.67
C PHE A 22 -19.21 5.70 -2.82
N GLN A 23 -18.59 4.67 -3.38
CA GLN A 23 -18.24 3.45 -2.66
C GLN A 23 -16.82 3.61 -2.06
N PRO A 24 -16.67 3.70 -0.73
CA PRO A 24 -15.36 3.95 -0.12
C PRO A 24 -14.33 2.86 -0.44
N THR A 25 -14.76 1.59 -0.52
CA THR A 25 -13.91 0.45 -0.89
C THR A 25 -13.37 0.57 -2.31
N GLU A 26 -14.20 0.98 -3.26
CA GLU A 26 -13.79 1.21 -4.65
C GLU A 26 -12.83 2.40 -4.77
N ALA A 27 -13.07 3.48 -4.02
CA ALA A 27 -12.15 4.60 -3.96
C ALA A 27 -10.78 4.18 -3.41
N HIS A 28 -10.76 3.36 -2.36
CA HIS A 28 -9.54 2.79 -1.81
C HIS A 28 -8.84 1.85 -2.80
N ARG A 29 -9.59 1.06 -3.56
CA ARG A 29 -9.03 0.21 -4.62
C ARG A 29 -8.29 1.04 -5.68
N ILE A 30 -8.94 2.07 -6.20
CA ILE A 30 -8.36 2.96 -7.22
C ILE A 30 -7.12 3.67 -6.67
N LEU A 31 -7.18 4.21 -5.44
CA LEU A 31 -6.04 4.88 -4.83
C LEU A 31 -4.89 3.93 -4.52
N ALA A 32 -5.18 2.70 -4.06
CA ALA A 32 -4.17 1.67 -3.86
C ALA A 32 -3.47 1.35 -5.18
N GLU A 33 -4.23 1.15 -6.25
CA GLU A 33 -3.70 0.83 -7.58
C GLU A 33 -2.78 1.95 -8.07
N VAL A 34 -3.26 3.20 -8.07
CA VAL A 34 -2.46 4.37 -8.49
C VAL A 34 -1.19 4.51 -7.65
N CYS A 35 -1.29 4.35 -6.33
CA CYS A 35 -0.14 4.48 -5.46
C CYS A 35 0.89 3.36 -5.68
N MET A 36 0.44 2.11 -5.82
CA MET A 36 1.34 0.99 -6.06
C MET A 36 2.02 1.08 -7.42
N TRP A 37 1.27 1.42 -8.48
CA TRP A 37 1.84 1.69 -9.79
C TRP A 37 2.91 2.79 -9.73
N ARG A 38 2.62 3.89 -9.02
CA ARG A 38 3.58 4.99 -8.89
C ARG A 38 4.88 4.58 -8.20
N LEU A 39 4.80 3.70 -7.20
CA LEU A 39 5.97 3.20 -6.47
C LEU A 39 6.77 2.16 -7.25
N LEU A 40 6.08 1.32 -8.05
CA LEU A 40 6.70 0.30 -8.89
C LEU A 40 7.32 0.89 -10.17
N TRP A 41 6.83 2.03 -10.65
CA TRP A 41 7.28 2.67 -11.88
C TRP A 41 8.58 3.46 -11.69
N LYS A 42 9.69 2.76 -11.52
CA LYS A 42 11.05 3.32 -11.61
C LYS A 42 11.73 3.13 -12.97
N GLU A 43 11.10 2.47 -13.94
CA GLU A 43 11.76 2.17 -15.23
C GLU A 43 11.72 3.30 -16.28
N VAL A 44 10.97 4.40 -16.08
CA VAL A 44 10.89 5.48 -17.11
C VAL A 44 11.70 6.73 -16.76
N ALA A 45 12.12 6.91 -15.51
CA ALA A 45 12.82 8.14 -15.10
C ALA A 45 14.27 8.24 -15.58
N VAL A 46 14.91 7.13 -15.96
CA VAL A 46 16.27 7.16 -16.53
C VAL A 46 16.24 7.62 -18.01
N TYR A 47 15.08 7.53 -18.68
CA TYR A 47 14.92 7.95 -20.09
C TYR A 47 14.44 9.40 -20.25
N THR A 48 13.83 10.01 -19.22
CA THR A 48 13.26 11.37 -19.30
C THR A 48 14.11 12.44 -18.65
N ALA A 49 15.19 12.08 -17.95
CA ALA A 49 16.12 13.01 -17.33
C ALA A 49 16.80 13.98 -18.34
N ASP A 50 16.82 13.63 -19.63
CA ASP A 50 17.39 14.47 -20.69
C ASP A 50 16.39 15.44 -21.35
N VAL A 51 15.07 15.37 -21.09
CA VAL A 51 14.08 16.07 -21.93
C VAL A 51 13.12 17.04 -21.22
N ALA A 52 13.05 17.09 -19.89
CA ALA A 52 12.02 17.91 -19.23
C ALA A 52 12.50 18.63 -17.97
N ALA A 53 13.44 19.57 -18.16
CA ALA A 53 13.59 20.69 -17.24
C ALA A 53 12.38 21.64 -17.38
N ASP A 54 11.19 21.20 -16.94
CA ASP A 54 10.08 22.10 -16.64
C ASP A 54 9.53 21.83 -15.23
N SER A 55 9.54 22.88 -14.41
CA SER A 55 9.62 22.84 -12.95
C SER A 55 8.33 22.40 -12.25
N LYS A 56 7.23 22.12 -12.96
CA LYS A 56 5.91 21.82 -12.37
C LYS A 56 5.59 20.32 -12.35
N GLU A 57 6.03 19.60 -13.39
CA GLU A 57 5.81 18.17 -13.50
C GLU A 57 6.72 17.39 -12.54
N CYS A 58 7.97 17.86 -12.33
CA CYS A 58 8.87 17.33 -11.31
C CYS A 58 8.28 17.46 -9.88
N VAL A 59 7.71 18.62 -9.54
CA VAL A 59 7.12 18.87 -8.21
C VAL A 59 5.85 18.03 -7.95
N ASN A 60 4.94 17.95 -8.93
CA ASN A 60 3.75 17.10 -8.82
C ASN A 60 4.12 15.61 -8.74
N ASN A 61 5.16 15.21 -9.48
CA ASN A 61 5.72 13.86 -9.45
C ASN A 61 6.29 13.49 -8.08
N HIS A 62 6.85 14.46 -7.33
CA HIS A 62 7.31 14.25 -5.95
C HIS A 62 6.16 14.17 -4.95
N ILE A 63 5.17 15.06 -5.04
CA ILE A 63 4.02 15.09 -4.11
C ILE A 63 3.24 13.77 -4.16
N LEU A 64 2.91 13.29 -5.36
CA LEU A 64 2.17 12.03 -5.49
C LEU A 64 3.03 10.85 -5.03
N LEU A 65 4.34 10.85 -5.30
CA LEU A 65 5.24 9.79 -4.85
C LEU A 65 5.30 9.69 -3.32
N ASP A 66 5.41 10.83 -2.63
CA ASP A 66 5.41 10.88 -1.17
C ASP A 66 4.06 10.44 -0.58
N TYR A 67 2.96 10.90 -1.19
CA TYR A 67 1.63 10.44 -0.83
C TYR A 67 1.49 8.92 -1.01
N SER A 68 1.91 8.39 -2.16
CA SER A 68 1.85 6.97 -2.47
C SER A 68 2.66 6.15 -1.46
N ALA A 69 3.90 6.56 -1.17
CA ALA A 69 4.76 5.90 -0.20
C ALA A 69 4.12 5.84 1.20
N GLN A 70 3.35 6.88 1.57
CA GLN A 70 2.72 6.98 2.89
C GLN A 70 1.37 6.26 3.01
N ASN A 71 0.62 6.12 1.91
CA ASN A 71 -0.80 5.77 1.97
C ASN A 71 -1.19 4.49 1.24
N TRP A 72 -0.35 3.92 0.37
CA TRP A 72 -0.72 2.76 -0.44
C TRP A 72 -1.18 1.57 0.42
N VAL A 73 -0.50 1.28 1.54
CA VAL A 73 -0.86 0.20 2.48
C VAL A 73 -2.25 0.40 3.08
N THR A 74 -2.54 1.63 3.51
CA THR A 74 -3.85 1.97 4.08
C THR A 74 -4.96 1.82 3.05
N HIS A 75 -4.73 2.29 1.83
CA HIS A 75 -5.69 2.10 0.74
C HIS A 75 -5.88 0.62 0.41
N PHE A 76 -4.79 -0.15 0.31
CA PHE A 76 -4.83 -1.57 0.02
C PHE A 76 -5.68 -2.34 1.04
N ARG A 77 -5.44 -2.12 2.34
CA ARG A 77 -6.19 -2.79 3.41
C ARG A 77 -7.67 -2.43 3.43
N ASN A 78 -8.01 -1.16 3.19
CA ASN A 78 -9.40 -0.72 3.19
C ASN A 78 -10.15 -1.08 1.90
N ALA A 79 -9.43 -1.56 0.87
CA ALA A 79 -10.02 -1.95 -0.39
C ALA A 79 -10.61 -3.38 -0.36
N GLN A 80 -10.35 -4.18 0.68
CA GLN A 80 -10.86 -5.56 0.85
C GLN A 80 -10.57 -6.42 -0.40
N MET A 81 -9.28 -6.57 -0.70
CA MET A 81 -8.77 -7.08 -1.98
C MET A 81 -8.54 -8.59 -2.01
N ASP A 82 -9.22 -9.36 -1.16
CA ASP A 82 -8.90 -10.76 -0.87
C ASP A 82 -8.81 -11.65 -2.13
N ASP A 83 -9.66 -11.40 -3.14
CA ASP A 83 -9.66 -12.15 -4.40
C ASP A 83 -8.88 -11.49 -5.55
N ASN A 84 -8.34 -10.27 -5.37
CA ASN A 84 -7.72 -9.49 -6.44
C ASN A 84 -6.23 -9.81 -6.63
N ARG A 85 -5.96 -10.94 -7.30
CA ARG A 85 -4.61 -11.46 -7.56
C ARG A 85 -3.63 -10.42 -8.15
N ALA A 86 -4.09 -9.56 -9.06
CA ALA A 86 -3.23 -8.56 -9.69
C ALA A 86 -2.75 -7.53 -8.67
N MET A 87 -3.66 -7.06 -7.80
CA MET A 87 -3.33 -6.13 -6.73
C MET A 87 -2.44 -6.78 -5.67
N VAL A 88 -2.74 -8.02 -5.26
CA VAL A 88 -1.91 -8.79 -4.32
C VAL A 88 -0.50 -8.99 -4.87
N PHE A 89 -0.36 -9.28 -6.17
CA PHE A 89 0.94 -9.42 -6.82
C PHE A 89 1.71 -8.08 -6.86
N MET A 90 1.06 -6.96 -7.14
CA MET A 90 1.70 -5.63 -7.07
C MET A 90 2.16 -5.28 -5.65
N ALA A 91 1.34 -5.56 -4.63
CA ALA A 91 1.69 -5.35 -3.23
C ALA A 91 2.86 -6.26 -2.80
N SER A 92 2.86 -7.53 -3.23
CA SER A 92 3.97 -8.46 -3.01
C SER A 92 5.27 -7.92 -3.61
N ARG A 93 5.25 -7.40 -4.85
CA ARG A 93 6.42 -6.74 -5.46
C ARG A 93 6.92 -5.57 -4.62
N LEU A 94 6.05 -4.75 -4.05
CA LEU A 94 6.48 -3.65 -3.18
C LEU A 94 7.13 -4.10 -1.86
N CYS A 95 6.83 -5.33 -1.42
CA CYS A 95 7.45 -5.98 -0.27
C CYS A 95 8.72 -6.77 -0.66
N HIS A 96 8.81 -7.26 -1.89
CA HIS A 96 9.81 -8.24 -2.32
C HIS A 96 10.87 -7.69 -3.30
N GLN A 97 10.64 -6.54 -3.93
CA GLN A 97 11.49 -6.10 -5.04
C GLN A 97 12.86 -5.62 -4.56
N ASP A 98 13.88 -5.85 -5.42
CA ASP A 98 15.27 -5.37 -5.41
C ASP A 98 15.57 -4.36 -4.30
N PRO A 99 16.65 -4.52 -3.49
CA PRO A 99 17.03 -3.57 -2.45
C PRO A 99 16.81 -2.10 -2.82
N THR A 100 17.01 -1.68 -4.07
CA THR A 100 16.73 -0.30 -4.51
C THR A 100 15.26 0.16 -4.41
N THR A 101 14.28 -0.71 -4.73
CA THR A 101 12.83 -0.42 -4.67
C THR A 101 12.30 -0.52 -3.25
N LEU A 102 12.68 -1.58 -2.52
CA LEU A 102 12.36 -1.76 -1.09
C LEU A 102 12.80 -0.54 -0.27
N LEU A 103 13.98 -0.01 -0.56
CA LEU A 103 14.56 1.11 0.17
C LEU A 103 13.83 2.44 -0.09
N SER A 104 13.05 2.60 -1.15
CA SER A 104 12.60 3.94 -1.55
C SER A 104 11.35 4.38 -0.80
N TRP A 105 10.28 3.58 -0.87
CA TRP A 105 9.04 3.91 -0.18
C TRP A 105 9.11 3.57 1.31
N VAL A 106 9.76 2.47 1.70
CA VAL A 106 9.89 2.10 3.13
C VAL A 106 10.72 3.14 3.88
N LYS A 107 11.84 3.62 3.32
CA LYS A 107 12.56 4.74 3.95
C LYS A 107 11.72 6.00 3.99
N GLY A 108 11.03 6.37 2.89
CA GLY A 108 10.15 7.54 2.88
C GLY A 108 9.04 7.46 3.93
N TYR A 109 8.39 6.30 4.04
CA TYR A 109 7.37 6.01 5.05
C TYR A 109 7.92 6.16 6.47
N TRP A 110 9.08 5.54 6.77
CA TRP A 110 9.71 5.58 8.09
C TRP A 110 10.34 6.93 8.44
N MET A 111 10.81 7.71 7.45
CA MET A 111 11.34 9.05 7.66
C MET A 111 10.22 10.10 7.82
N SER A 112 9.09 9.90 7.15
CA SER A 112 7.93 10.81 7.18
C SER A 112 7.04 10.57 8.39
N LYS A 113 6.70 9.31 8.66
CA LYS A 113 6.00 8.94 9.88
C LYS A 113 7.04 8.93 11.00
N ARG A 114 7.07 9.99 11.80
CA ARG A 114 7.71 10.01 13.13
C ARG A 114 7.04 8.95 14.05
N LEU A 115 7.18 7.67 13.73
CA LEU A 115 6.78 6.54 14.57
C LEU A 115 7.73 6.53 15.77
N ASN A 116 7.51 7.47 16.69
CA ASN A 116 8.38 7.80 17.80
C ASN A 116 9.79 8.26 17.37
N GLU A 117 10.31 9.32 17.98
CA GLU A 117 11.67 9.85 17.72
C GLU A 117 12.80 8.81 17.95
N ARG A 118 12.47 7.62 18.47
CA ARG A 118 13.39 6.50 18.71
C ARG A 118 13.46 5.47 17.59
N MET A 119 12.50 5.40 16.66
CA MET A 119 12.47 4.31 15.69
C MET A 119 13.39 4.63 14.50
N VAL A 120 14.48 3.87 14.42
CA VAL A 120 15.44 3.96 13.30
C VAL A 120 15.14 2.86 12.30
N TYR A 121 15.21 3.18 11.01
CA TYR A 121 15.07 2.23 9.91
C TYR A 121 15.92 0.95 10.14
N PRO A 122 15.30 -0.24 10.28
CA PRO A 122 16.00 -1.50 10.44
C PRO A 122 16.60 -1.92 9.09
N LYS A 123 17.83 -2.43 9.16
CA LYS A 123 18.47 -3.13 8.03
C LYS A 123 18.01 -4.59 8.05
N GLY A 124 18.18 -5.30 6.94
CA GLY A 124 17.81 -6.72 6.85
C GLY A 124 16.31 -6.99 6.82
N LEU A 125 15.50 -5.99 6.47
CA LEU A 125 14.08 -6.22 6.19
C LEU A 125 13.94 -7.10 4.95
N ASN A 126 13.21 -8.20 5.08
CA ASN A 126 12.76 -9.02 3.96
C ASN A 126 11.27 -8.80 3.70
N GLY A 127 10.77 -9.40 2.61
CA GLY A 127 9.38 -9.21 2.20
C GLY A 127 8.36 -9.73 3.20
N LEU A 128 8.67 -10.81 3.92
CA LEU A 128 7.78 -11.33 4.96
C LEU A 128 7.66 -10.33 6.11
N ILE A 129 8.79 -9.82 6.62
CA ILE A 129 8.80 -8.82 7.70
C ILE A 129 8.01 -7.57 7.29
N ILE A 130 8.16 -7.10 6.05
CA ILE A 130 7.47 -5.89 5.57
C ILE A 130 5.97 -6.12 5.41
N ALA A 131 5.57 -7.22 4.78
CA ALA A 131 4.15 -7.58 4.65
C ALA A 131 3.50 -7.71 6.03
N SER A 132 4.22 -8.31 7.00
CA SER A 132 3.76 -8.48 8.37
C SER A 132 3.66 -7.18 9.15
N PHE A 133 4.67 -6.31 9.05
CA PHE A 133 4.64 -4.96 9.62
C PHE A 133 3.49 -4.12 9.06
N CYS A 134 3.14 -4.30 7.78
CA CYS A 134 2.07 -3.57 7.13
C CYS A 134 0.67 -4.16 7.35
N GLY A 135 0.57 -5.41 7.84
CA GLY A 135 -0.70 -6.10 8.02
C GLY A 135 -1.33 -6.54 6.71
N LEU A 136 -0.54 -7.02 5.76
CA LEU A 136 -0.99 -7.44 4.43
C LEU A 136 -1.25 -8.95 4.38
N GLU A 137 -2.40 -9.39 4.91
CA GLU A 137 -2.79 -10.81 5.06
C GLU A 137 -2.63 -11.61 3.76
N CYS A 138 -3.23 -11.16 2.65
CA CYS A 138 -3.15 -11.85 1.36
C CYS A 138 -1.72 -11.94 0.79
N VAL A 139 -0.85 -10.99 1.15
CA VAL A 139 0.56 -11.03 0.74
C VAL A 139 1.34 -12.02 1.61
N VAL A 140 1.04 -12.09 2.91
CA VAL A 140 1.62 -13.09 3.81
C VAL A 140 1.22 -14.50 3.37
N GLU A 141 -0.07 -14.74 3.08
CA GLU A 141 -0.54 -16.01 2.52
C GLU A 141 0.23 -16.38 1.25
N LEU A 142 0.35 -15.47 0.29
CA LEU A 142 1.10 -15.69 -0.93
C LEU A 142 2.58 -16.05 -0.67
N LEU A 143 3.22 -15.41 0.31
CA LEU A 143 4.61 -15.68 0.67
C LEU A 143 4.76 -17.06 1.35
N LEU A 144 3.81 -17.45 2.20
CA LEU A 144 3.82 -18.75 2.90
C LEU A 144 3.72 -19.94 1.93
N GLU A 145 3.14 -19.73 0.74
CA GLU A 145 3.11 -20.74 -0.33
C GLU A 145 4.44 -20.89 -1.08
N MET A 146 5.45 -20.04 -0.83
CA MET A 146 6.74 -20.09 -1.50
C MET A 146 7.72 -21.06 -0.84
N ASP A 147 8.32 -21.94 -1.64
CA ASP A 147 9.36 -22.85 -1.18
C ASP A 147 10.60 -22.10 -0.63
N GLY A 148 11.14 -22.60 0.49
CA GLY A 148 12.38 -22.10 1.08
C GLY A 148 12.26 -20.77 1.83
N LEU A 149 11.05 -20.32 2.14
CA LEU A 149 10.81 -19.17 3.01
C LEU A 149 11.32 -19.45 4.44
N ASP A 150 12.21 -18.60 4.95
CA ASP A 150 12.61 -18.61 6.35
C ASP A 150 11.64 -17.75 7.19
N LEU A 151 10.64 -18.39 7.80
CA LEU A 151 9.66 -17.79 8.70
C LEU A 151 10.30 -17.10 9.92
N ASN A 152 11.43 -17.62 10.37
CA ASN A 152 12.12 -17.22 11.59
C ASN A 152 13.29 -16.27 11.31
N SER A 153 13.39 -15.78 10.07
CA SER A 153 14.30 -14.71 9.67
C SER A 153 14.08 -13.46 10.52
N ARG A 154 15.16 -12.75 10.79
CA ARG A 154 15.19 -11.61 11.71
C ARG A 154 15.79 -10.38 11.04
N ASP A 155 15.23 -9.22 11.33
CA ASP A 155 15.86 -7.96 10.92
C ASP A 155 17.20 -7.75 11.65
N ASP A 156 18.09 -6.98 11.06
CA ASP A 156 19.45 -6.81 11.61
C ASP A 156 19.46 -6.01 12.91
N ARG A 157 18.53 -5.09 13.08
CA ARG A 157 18.57 -4.02 14.10
C ARG A 157 17.92 -4.46 15.40
N TYR A 158 16.69 -4.93 15.33
CA TYR A 158 15.90 -5.32 16.49
C TYR A 158 15.94 -6.83 16.72
N LYS A 159 16.49 -7.60 15.76
CA LYS A 159 16.45 -9.07 15.76
C LYS A 159 15.02 -9.60 15.85
N ALA A 160 14.05 -8.84 15.34
CA ALA A 160 12.63 -9.17 15.38
C ALA A 160 12.24 -9.97 14.13
N THR A 161 11.37 -10.96 14.34
CA THR A 161 10.79 -11.79 13.28
C THR A 161 9.56 -11.13 12.68
N ALA A 162 9.07 -11.65 11.56
CA ALA A 162 7.79 -11.22 10.97
C ALA A 162 6.63 -11.26 11.99
N LEU A 163 6.59 -12.30 12.83
CA LEU A 163 5.59 -12.44 13.89
C LEU A 163 5.68 -11.32 14.93
N ALA A 164 6.90 -10.96 15.37
CA ALA A 164 7.10 -9.89 16.34
C ALA A 164 6.64 -8.53 15.78
N TRP A 165 6.93 -8.25 14.51
CA TRP A 165 6.45 -7.03 13.84
C TRP A 165 4.93 -7.01 13.68
N ALA A 166 4.29 -8.12 13.29
CA ALA A 166 2.83 -8.20 13.21
C ALA A 166 2.16 -7.98 14.57
N ALA A 167 2.72 -8.57 15.63
CA ALA A 167 2.20 -8.46 17.00
C ALA A 167 2.33 -7.03 17.55
N GLU A 168 3.48 -6.39 17.39
CA GLU A 168 3.74 -5.02 17.85
C GLU A 168 2.75 -4.00 17.24
N TYR A 169 2.34 -4.22 15.99
CA TYR A 169 1.42 -3.33 15.25
C TYR A 169 -0.05 -3.80 15.27
N GLY A 170 -0.36 -4.87 16.02
CA GLY A 170 -1.73 -5.34 16.21
C GLY A 170 -2.37 -5.97 14.96
N HIS A 171 -1.58 -6.59 14.09
CA HIS A 171 -2.06 -7.26 12.87
C HIS A 171 -2.47 -8.71 13.17
N GLU A 172 -3.61 -8.87 13.85
CA GLU A 172 -4.09 -10.17 14.35
C GLU A 172 -4.25 -11.24 13.25
N GLY A 173 -4.80 -10.89 12.09
CA GLY A 173 -4.95 -11.84 10.98
C GLY A 173 -3.59 -12.37 10.48
N VAL A 174 -2.62 -11.47 10.33
CA VAL A 174 -1.23 -11.86 10.01
C VAL A 174 -0.61 -12.73 11.11
N VAL A 175 -0.83 -12.42 12.39
CA VAL A 175 -0.32 -13.23 13.50
C VAL A 175 -0.85 -14.66 13.42
N LYS A 176 -2.16 -14.83 13.15
CA LYS A 176 -2.78 -16.15 12.98
C LYS A 176 -2.16 -16.92 11.81
N LEU A 177 -1.96 -16.25 10.67
CA LEU A 177 -1.32 -16.85 9.49
C LEU A 177 0.10 -17.33 9.78
N LEU A 178 0.91 -16.51 10.45
CA LEU A 178 2.31 -16.86 10.75
C LEU A 178 2.43 -17.98 11.78
N ILE A 179 1.55 -18.04 12.79
CA ILE A 179 1.54 -19.15 13.75
C ILE A 179 1.14 -20.45 13.06
N ALA A 180 0.09 -20.41 12.23
CA ALA A 180 -0.33 -21.60 11.48
C ALA A 180 0.75 -22.11 10.51
N GLY A 181 1.53 -21.20 9.91
CA GLY A 181 2.63 -21.55 9.02
C GLY A 181 3.86 -22.16 9.71
N ASP A 182 4.10 -21.87 10.99
CA ASP A 182 5.24 -22.41 11.76
C ASP A 182 4.98 -23.84 12.28
N GLU A 183 3.70 -24.29 12.27
CA GLU A 183 3.28 -25.64 12.68
C GLU A 183 3.39 -26.70 11.56
N VAL A 184 3.73 -26.30 10.32
CA VAL A 184 3.81 -27.16 9.12
C VAL A 184 5.26 -27.52 8.81
#